data_AF-A0A2U2ZAM7-F1
#
_entry.id   AF-A0A2U2ZAM7-F1
#
_cell.length_a   1.000
_cell.length_b   1.000
_cell.length_c   1.000
_cell.angle_alpha   90.00
_cell.angle_beta   90.00
_cell.angle_gamma   90.00
#
_symmetry.space_group_name_H-M   'P 1'
#
loop_
_entity.id
_entity.type
_entity.pdbx_description
1 polymer ?
#
loop_
_entity_poly.entity_id
_entity_poly.type
_entity_poly.pdbx_seq_one_letter_code
_entity_poly.pdbx_strand_id
1 'polypeptide(L)'
;MSRALPKYNKRRVGLIGGAAAVALSGAVIAGSALAGESSEDSAANARTFAGPGTISCPDVAPRLPAVPASAQAEVDRNLADLDTQINEANKRLVDTVGQGGPNFVQNAILGPLKDKRVAAINRIATAIGRTAERPAGLDALAPCTLTK
;
A
#
# COMPACT_ATOMS: atom_id res chain seq x y z
N MET A 1 -17.56 43.06 -40.61
CA MET A 1 -18.70 43.17 -39.68
C MET A 1 -19.67 42.04 -40.02
N SER A 2 -19.78 41.02 -39.16
CA SER A 2 -21.01 40.26 -38.88
C SER A 2 -20.68 39.05 -38.02
N ARG A 3 -21.15 39.13 -36.78
CA ARG A 3 -21.04 38.14 -35.71
C ARG A 3 -22.14 37.10 -35.89
N ALA A 4 -21.84 35.81 -35.69
CA ALA A 4 -22.84 34.80 -35.33
C ALA A 4 -22.18 33.55 -34.70
N LEU A 5 -22.10 33.55 -33.37
CA LEU A 5 -22.38 32.38 -32.52
C LEU A 5 -23.75 32.68 -31.86
N PRO A 6 -24.48 31.76 -31.19
CA PRO A 6 -24.24 30.33 -30.91
C PRO A 6 -25.49 29.44 -31.17
N LYS A 7 -25.41 28.10 -31.09
CA LYS A 7 -26.48 27.30 -30.43
C LYS A 7 -25.94 26.00 -29.84
N TYR A 8 -26.01 25.99 -28.52
CA TYR A 8 -25.78 24.93 -27.55
C TYR A 8 -26.81 23.79 -27.76
N ASN A 9 -26.37 22.57 -28.07
CA ASN A 9 -27.27 21.44 -28.25
C ASN A 9 -27.62 20.78 -26.91
N LYS A 10 -28.75 21.24 -26.38
CA LYS A 10 -29.45 20.82 -25.17
C LYS A 10 -30.16 19.48 -25.41
N ARG A 11 -29.50 18.35 -25.18
CA ARG A 11 -30.20 17.06 -25.09
C ARG A 11 -30.69 16.84 -23.66
N ARG A 12 -31.93 17.30 -23.41
CA ARG A 12 -32.78 16.88 -22.30
C ARG A 12 -33.39 15.52 -22.63
N VAL A 13 -33.13 14.53 -21.80
CA VAL A 13 -33.94 13.32 -21.57
C VAL A 13 -33.80 13.11 -20.06
N GLY A 14 -34.80 13.03 -19.20
CA GLY A 14 -36.18 12.55 -19.31
C GLY A 14 -36.38 11.60 -18.13
N LEU A 15 -37.16 12.02 -17.14
CA LEU A 15 -37.41 11.43 -15.81
C LEU A 15 -37.95 10.00 -15.83
N ILE A 16 -37.45 9.11 -14.95
CA ILE A 16 -38.16 8.02 -14.24
C ILE A 16 -37.30 7.75 -12.97
N GLY A 17 -37.69 7.97 -11.72
CA GLY A 17 -38.88 7.47 -11.02
C GLY A 17 -38.47 6.24 -10.20
N GLY A 18 -38.27 6.37 -8.87
CA GLY A 18 -38.03 5.21 -8.00
C GLY A 18 -37.35 5.54 -6.67
N ALA A 19 -38.13 6.00 -5.68
CA ALA A 19 -37.74 5.96 -4.29
C ALA A 19 -37.99 4.55 -3.73
N ALA A 20 -37.00 3.95 -3.09
CA ALA A 20 -37.20 2.82 -2.18
C ALA A 20 -36.20 2.96 -1.02
N ALA A 21 -36.69 3.51 0.09
CA ALA A 21 -36.04 3.44 1.39
C ALA A 21 -36.24 2.02 1.95
N VAL A 22 -35.14 1.32 2.24
CA VAL A 22 -35.18 0.08 3.03
C VAL A 22 -34.59 0.40 4.39
N ALA A 23 -35.46 0.78 5.32
CA ALA A 23 -35.18 0.75 6.75
C ALA A 23 -35.45 -0.69 7.23
N LEU A 24 -34.40 -1.41 7.62
CA LEU A 24 -34.54 -2.66 8.37
C LEU A 24 -34.18 -2.39 9.83
N SER A 25 -35.22 -2.38 10.63
CA SER A 25 -35.25 -2.31 12.08
C SER A 25 -34.65 -3.57 12.71
N GLY A 26 -33.81 -3.37 13.74
CA GLY A 26 -33.90 -4.16 14.98
C GLY A 26 -33.20 -5.53 15.04
N ALA A 27 -32.04 -5.56 15.69
CA ALA A 27 -31.66 -6.65 16.58
C ALA A 27 -30.79 -6.10 17.72
N VAL A 28 -31.42 -5.80 18.86
CA VAL A 28 -30.74 -5.57 20.13
C VAL A 28 -30.57 -6.94 20.77
N ILE A 29 -29.35 -7.47 20.80
CA ILE A 29 -29.07 -8.72 21.51
C ILE A 29 -28.68 -8.35 22.94
N ALA A 30 -29.65 -8.54 23.85
CA ALA A 30 -29.43 -8.54 25.29
C ALA A 30 -28.64 -9.79 25.71
N GLY A 31 -27.80 -9.63 26.73
CA GLY A 31 -26.75 -10.58 27.11
C GLY A 31 -27.23 -11.99 27.46
N SER A 32 -26.39 -12.95 27.10
CA SER A 32 -26.37 -14.29 27.67
C SER A 32 -25.03 -14.46 28.37
N ALA A 33 -25.04 -14.45 29.70
CA ALA A 33 -23.96 -15.04 30.46
C ALA A 33 -24.06 -16.56 30.26
N LEU A 34 -23.04 -17.17 29.66
CA LEU A 34 -22.80 -18.60 29.78
C LEU A 34 -21.37 -18.79 30.29
N ALA A 35 -21.31 -19.26 31.53
CA ALA A 35 -20.11 -19.80 32.14
C ALA A 35 -19.75 -21.14 31.49
N GLY A 36 -18.44 -21.38 31.34
CA GLY A 36 -17.87 -22.70 31.05
C GLY A 36 -17.37 -22.87 29.62
N GLU A 37 -16.06 -22.68 29.41
CA GLU A 37 -15.14 -23.78 29.12
C GLU A 37 -13.73 -23.18 29.07
N SER A 38 -12.85 -23.58 29.99
CA SER A 38 -11.41 -23.40 29.84
C SER A 38 -10.97 -24.28 28.68
N SER A 39 -10.71 -23.68 27.52
CA SER A 39 -9.82 -24.26 26.53
C SER A 39 -8.59 -23.38 26.46
N GLU A 40 -7.66 -23.70 27.33
CA GLU A 40 -6.24 -23.46 27.11
C GLU A 40 -5.86 -24.04 25.73
N ASP A 41 -4.93 -23.35 25.07
CA ASP A 41 -4.29 -23.72 23.79
C ASP A 41 -4.97 -23.28 22.49
N SER A 42 -4.93 -21.96 22.24
CA SER A 42 -4.39 -21.39 20.99
C SER A 42 -4.27 -19.86 21.11
N ALA A 43 -3.75 -19.37 22.24
CA ALA A 43 -3.22 -18.01 22.35
C ALA A 43 -1.76 -17.96 21.86
N ALA A 44 -1.43 -18.71 20.81
CA ALA A 44 -0.13 -18.61 20.15
C ALA A 44 -0.12 -17.32 19.32
N ASN A 45 0.47 -16.27 19.89
CA ASN A 45 0.84 -15.01 19.24
C ASN A 45 -0.19 -13.87 19.23
N ALA A 46 -1.08 -13.79 20.23
CA ALA A 46 -1.57 -12.46 20.64
C ALA A 46 -0.46 -11.74 21.42
N ARG A 47 0.69 -11.50 20.77
CA ARG A 47 1.67 -10.57 21.31
C ARG A 47 1.03 -9.20 21.17
N THR A 48 0.40 -8.73 22.24
CA THR A 48 -0.02 -7.34 22.42
C THR A 48 1.26 -6.50 22.48
N PHE A 49 1.80 -6.28 21.30
CA PHE A 49 3.09 -5.69 21.07
C PHE A 49 2.92 -4.19 21.21
N ALA A 50 3.32 -3.64 22.36
CA ALA A 50 3.32 -2.21 22.62
C ALA A 50 4.03 -1.46 21.47
N GLY A 51 3.29 -0.61 20.76
CA GLY A 51 3.77 0.26 19.68
C GLY A 51 3.53 -0.28 18.25
N PRO A 52 3.53 0.58 17.21
CA PRO A 52 3.38 0.16 15.80
C PRO A 52 4.50 -0.76 15.29
N GLY A 53 5.73 -0.65 15.83
CA GLY A 53 6.93 -1.10 15.14
C GLY A 53 7.33 -0.12 14.02
N THR A 54 8.41 -0.41 13.31
CA THR A 54 8.89 0.35 12.15
C THR A 54 9.18 -0.58 10.98
N ILE A 55 8.90 -0.11 9.77
CA ILE A 55 9.19 -0.86 8.56
C ILE A 55 10.66 -0.64 8.20
N SER A 56 11.41 -1.73 8.17
CA SER A 56 12.81 -1.76 7.73
C SER A 56 12.90 -2.47 6.39
N CYS A 57 13.52 -1.80 5.42
CA CYS A 57 13.73 -2.31 4.07
C CYS A 57 15.23 -2.37 3.77
N PRO A 58 15.70 -3.39 3.02
CA PRO A 58 17.08 -3.42 2.57
C PRO A 58 17.40 -2.24 1.65
N ASP A 59 18.59 -1.66 1.82
CA ASP A 59 19.09 -0.61 0.92
C ASP A 59 19.48 -1.20 -0.43
N VAL A 60 18.99 -0.57 -1.50
CA VAL A 60 19.26 -0.99 -2.87
C VAL A 60 20.55 -0.36 -3.40
N ALA A 61 20.80 0.92 -3.09
CA ALA A 61 21.97 1.67 -3.55
C ALA A 61 23.32 0.96 -3.36
N PRO A 62 23.67 0.39 -2.19
CA PRO A 62 24.97 -0.28 -2.00
C PRO A 62 25.07 -1.65 -2.71
N ARG A 63 23.95 -2.19 -3.22
CA ARG A 63 23.90 -3.45 -3.98
C ARG A 63 23.95 -3.22 -5.49
N LEU A 64 23.88 -1.97 -5.94
CA LEU A 64 23.97 -1.64 -7.36
C LEU A 64 25.42 -1.74 -7.84
N PRO A 65 25.65 -2.24 -9.07
CA PRO A 65 26.96 -2.16 -9.71
C PRO A 65 27.29 -0.70 -10.06
N ALA A 66 28.44 -0.48 -10.70
CA ALA A 66 28.82 0.83 -11.20
C ALA A 66 27.70 1.42 -12.08
N VAL A 67 27.06 2.50 -11.61
CA VAL A 67 25.97 3.17 -12.30
C VAL A 67 26.57 4.12 -13.35
N PRO A 68 26.22 3.99 -14.64
CA PRO A 68 26.66 4.92 -15.67
C PRO A 68 26.13 6.34 -15.41
N ALA A 69 26.93 7.37 -15.67
CA ALA A 69 26.55 8.77 -15.44
C ALA A 69 25.25 9.18 -16.16
N SER A 70 24.98 8.58 -17.33
CA SER A 70 23.74 8.77 -18.09
C SER A 70 22.48 8.23 -17.40
N ALA A 71 22.62 7.24 -16.51
CA ALA A 71 21.52 6.62 -15.77
C ALA A 71 21.39 7.17 -14.34
N GLN A 72 22.40 7.88 -13.82
CA GLN A 72 22.47 8.38 -12.44
C GLN A 72 21.18 9.09 -12.00
N ALA A 73 20.74 10.08 -12.77
CA ALA A 73 19.55 10.86 -12.44
C ALA A 73 18.25 10.03 -12.45
N GLU A 74 18.16 8.99 -13.28
CA GLU A 74 17.01 8.08 -13.28
C GLU A 74 17.06 7.14 -12.06
N VAL A 75 18.24 6.61 -11.74
CA VAL A 75 18.45 5.78 -10.55
C VAL A 75 18.13 6.56 -9.28
N ASP A 76 18.66 7.77 -9.12
CA ASP A 76 18.45 8.61 -7.93
C ASP A 76 16.97 8.93 -7.70
N ARG A 77 16.21 9.23 -8.77
CA ARG A 77 14.76 9.42 -8.66
C ARG A 77 14.04 8.17 -8.17
N ASN A 78 14.39 7.00 -8.71
CA ASN A 78 13.76 5.75 -8.27
C ASN A 78 14.17 5.38 -6.83
N LEU A 79 15.38 5.72 -6.39
CA LEU A 79 15.79 5.57 -4.98
C LEU A 79 14.97 6.47 -4.07
N ALA A 80 14.76 7.74 -4.44
CA ALA A 80 13.89 8.65 -3.70
C ALA A 80 12.42 8.17 -3.65
N ASP A 81 11.93 7.56 -4.74
CA ASP A 81 10.59 6.95 -4.78
C ASP A 81 10.48 5.76 -3.82
N LEU A 82 11.54 4.95 -3.68
CA LEU A 82 11.58 3.85 -2.70
C LEU A 82 11.46 4.40 -1.27
N ASP A 83 12.21 5.43 -0.92
CA ASP A 83 12.14 6.07 0.40
C ASP A 83 10.77 6.69 0.68
N THR A 84 10.19 7.33 -0.32
CA THR A 84 8.83 7.89 -0.23
C THR A 84 7.79 6.79 0.08
N GLN A 85 7.90 5.64 -0.59
CA GLN A 85 7.00 4.50 -0.34
C GLN A 85 7.16 3.93 1.07
N ILE A 86 8.39 3.88 1.58
CA ILE A 86 8.67 3.43 2.96
C ILE A 86 8.03 4.41 3.95
N ASN A 87 8.20 5.70 3.75
CA ASN A 87 7.65 6.73 4.63
C ASN A 87 6.12 6.68 4.65
N GLU A 88 5.47 6.52 3.49
CA GLU A 88 4.02 6.36 3.40
C GLU A 88 3.55 5.08 4.11
N ALA A 89 4.28 3.97 3.96
CA ALA A 89 3.95 2.72 4.64
C ALA A 89 4.12 2.82 6.17
N ASN A 90 5.19 3.49 6.64
CA ASN A 90 5.41 3.78 8.06
C ASN A 90 4.33 4.71 8.62
N LYS A 91 3.92 5.72 7.87
CA LYS A 91 2.81 6.60 8.24
C LYS A 91 1.52 5.80 8.40
N ARG A 92 1.18 4.97 7.41
CA ARG A 92 0.00 4.08 7.48
C ARG A 92 0.08 3.10 8.65
N LEU A 93 1.27 2.58 8.96
CA LEU A 93 1.47 1.70 10.11
C LEU A 93 1.11 2.38 11.43
N VAL A 94 1.54 3.63 11.61
CA VAL A 94 1.21 4.44 12.80
C VAL A 94 -0.28 4.82 12.82
N ASP A 95 -0.82 5.25 11.69
CA ASP A 95 -2.20 5.72 11.57
C ASP A 95 -3.24 4.58 11.75
N THR A 96 -2.80 3.31 11.59
CA THR A 96 -3.66 2.12 11.72
C THR A 96 -3.33 1.27 12.96
N VAL A 97 -2.53 1.77 13.90
CA VAL A 97 -2.26 1.04 15.16
C VAL A 97 -3.56 0.79 15.91
N GLY A 98 -3.80 -0.46 16.27
CA GLY A 98 -5.02 -0.90 16.95
C GLY A 98 -6.23 -1.03 16.02
N GLN A 99 -6.09 -0.74 14.72
CA GLN A 99 -7.12 -0.94 13.71
C GLN A 99 -6.69 -2.06 12.76
N GLY A 100 -7.38 -3.19 12.85
CA GLY A 100 -7.10 -4.38 12.02
C GLY A 100 -6.51 -5.53 12.82
N GLY A 101 -6.87 -6.75 12.40
CA GLY A 101 -6.44 -7.98 13.06
C GLY A 101 -4.93 -8.25 12.94
N PRO A 102 -4.44 -9.36 13.52
CA PRO A 102 -3.01 -9.67 13.64
C PRO A 102 -2.25 -9.71 12.29
N ASN A 103 -2.95 -9.91 11.18
CA ASN A 103 -2.35 -9.96 9.84
C ASN A 103 -2.54 -8.68 9.00
N PHE A 104 -3.10 -7.60 9.56
CA PHE A 104 -3.38 -6.38 8.81
C PHE A 104 -2.11 -5.74 8.24
N VAL A 105 -1.06 -5.59 9.05
CA VAL A 105 0.22 -5.00 8.61
C VAL A 105 0.84 -5.81 7.47
N GLN A 106 0.83 -7.14 7.58
CA GLN A 106 1.36 -8.02 6.53
C GLN A 106 0.60 -7.86 5.20
N ASN A 107 -0.73 -7.89 5.22
CA ASN A 107 -1.55 -7.89 4.00
C ASN A 107 -1.78 -6.50 3.40
N ALA A 108 -2.02 -5.49 4.24
CA ALA A 108 -2.43 -4.17 3.80
C ALA A 108 -1.28 -3.16 3.71
N ILE A 109 -0.14 -3.44 4.34
CA ILE A 109 1.02 -2.52 4.37
C ILE A 109 2.21 -3.16 3.67
N LEU A 110 2.70 -4.30 4.16
CA LEU A 110 3.92 -4.92 3.64
C LEU A 110 3.73 -5.56 2.27
N GLY A 111 2.57 -6.16 1.99
CA GLY A 111 2.24 -6.70 0.66
C GLY A 111 2.32 -5.62 -0.44
N PRO A 112 1.50 -4.56 -0.38
CA PRO A 112 1.55 -3.48 -1.36
C PRO A 112 2.91 -2.76 -1.42
N LEU A 113 3.60 -2.63 -0.29
CA LEU A 113 4.94 -2.02 -0.25
C LEU A 113 5.95 -2.86 -1.03
N LYS A 114 5.94 -4.18 -0.84
CA LYS A 114 6.80 -5.11 -1.57
C LYS A 114 6.61 -4.96 -3.08
N ASP A 115 5.37 -4.97 -3.57
CA ASP A 115 5.09 -4.90 -5.01
C ASP A 115 5.54 -3.56 -5.62
N LYS A 116 5.32 -2.45 -4.91
CA LYS A 116 5.80 -1.13 -5.35
C LYS A 116 7.32 -1.05 -5.37
N ARG A 117 8.00 -1.65 -4.39
CA ARG A 117 9.46 -1.73 -4.34
C ARG A 117 10.02 -2.60 -5.45
N VAL A 118 9.43 -3.77 -5.73
CA VAL A 118 9.80 -4.61 -6.89
C VAL A 118 9.71 -3.79 -8.17
N ALA A 119 8.62 -3.03 -8.37
CA ALA A 119 8.45 -2.21 -9.55
C ALA A 119 9.53 -1.13 -9.68
N ALA A 120 9.85 -0.42 -8.59
CA ALA A 120 10.90 0.60 -8.59
C ALA A 120 12.31 0.01 -8.81
N ILE A 121 12.62 -1.12 -8.17
CA ILE A 121 13.88 -1.84 -8.37
C ILE A 121 14.03 -2.30 -9.83
N ASN A 122 12.97 -2.82 -10.44
CA ASN A 122 12.98 -3.20 -11.86
C ASN A 122 13.20 -1.99 -12.79
N ARG A 123 12.68 -0.81 -12.43
CA ARG A 123 12.97 0.44 -13.18
C ARG A 123 14.44 0.82 -13.06
N ILE A 124 15.04 0.73 -11.87
CA ILE A 124 16.48 0.95 -11.65
C ILE A 124 17.31 -0.02 -12.51
N ALA A 125 17.01 -1.31 -12.44
CA ALA A 125 17.69 -2.33 -13.23
C ALA A 125 17.58 -2.05 -14.73
N THR A 126 16.39 -1.65 -15.20
CA THR A 126 16.16 -1.29 -16.60
C THR A 126 16.92 -0.04 -17.01
N ALA A 127 16.97 0.99 -16.17
CA ALA A 127 17.71 2.22 -16.43
C ALA A 127 19.21 1.94 -16.61
N ILE A 128 19.80 1.12 -15.74
CA ILE A 128 21.18 0.66 -15.86
C ILE A 128 21.34 -0.19 -17.12
N GLY A 129 20.45 -1.15 -17.34
CA GLY A 129 20.44 -2.09 -18.46
C GLY A 129 20.35 -1.46 -19.86
N ARG A 130 19.94 -0.20 -19.97
CA ARG A 130 19.95 0.55 -21.24
C ARG A 130 21.36 1.00 -21.66
N THR A 131 22.29 1.08 -20.71
CA THR A 131 23.62 1.69 -20.92
C THR A 131 24.77 0.80 -20.46
N ALA A 132 24.49 -0.21 -19.65
CA ALA A 132 25.42 -1.21 -19.14
C ALA A 132 24.72 -2.57 -18.97
N GLU A 133 25.45 -3.59 -18.50
CA GLU A 133 24.87 -4.89 -18.17
C GLU A 133 23.78 -4.75 -17.11
N ARG A 134 22.64 -5.42 -17.31
CA ARG A 134 21.49 -5.29 -16.41
C ARG A 134 21.77 -6.05 -15.10
N PRO A 135 21.72 -5.39 -13.93
CA PRO A 135 21.88 -6.10 -12.67
C PRO A 135 20.71 -7.06 -12.43
N ALA A 136 21.04 -8.30 -12.07
CA ALA A 136 20.08 -9.35 -11.74
C ALA A 136 20.00 -9.54 -10.21
N GLY A 137 18.88 -10.12 -9.75
CA GLY A 137 18.70 -10.48 -8.33
C GLY A 137 18.39 -9.32 -7.38
N LEU A 138 18.21 -8.10 -7.88
CA LEU A 138 17.85 -6.95 -7.04
C LEU A 138 16.45 -7.08 -6.44
N ASP A 139 15.54 -7.85 -7.05
CA ASP A 139 14.18 -8.09 -6.53
C ASP A 139 14.18 -8.75 -5.14
N ALA A 140 15.25 -9.47 -4.80
CA ALA A 140 15.43 -10.05 -3.47
C ALA A 140 15.57 -8.99 -2.36
N LEU A 141 15.81 -7.72 -2.72
CA LEU A 141 15.92 -6.58 -1.82
C LEU A 141 14.59 -5.80 -1.69
N ALA A 142 13.58 -6.17 -2.47
CA ALA A 142 12.25 -5.59 -2.39
C ALA A 142 11.49 -5.89 -1.07
N PRO A 143 11.54 -7.10 -0.48
CA PRO A 143 10.76 -7.39 0.71
C PRO A 143 11.27 -6.57 1.90
N CYS A 144 10.32 -5.88 2.54
CA CYS A 144 10.54 -5.19 3.79
C CYS A 144 10.03 -6.01 4.96
N THR A 145 10.58 -5.75 6.13
CA THR A 145 10.20 -6.41 7.38
C THR A 145 9.68 -5.38 8.38
N LEU A 146 8.81 -5.83 9.26
CA LEU A 146 8.43 -5.05 10.43
C LEU A 146 9.45 -5.35 11.53
N THR A 147 10.26 -4.35 11.87
CA THR A 147 11.14 -4.37 13.02
C THR A 147 10.40 -3.78 14.22
N LYS A 148 10.65 -4.31 15.40
CA LYS A 148 10.03 -3.83 16.63
C LYS A 148 11.04 -3.69 17.74
#